data_AF-A0A7K2MPA5-F1
#
_entry.id   AF-A0A7K2MPA5-F1
#
_cell.length_a   1.000
_cell.length_b   1.000
_cell.length_c   1.000
_cell.angle_alpha   90.00
_cell.angle_beta   90.00
_cell.angle_gamma   90.00
#
_symmetry.space_group_name_H-M   'P 1'
#
loop_
_entity.id
_entity.type
_entity.pdbx_description
1 polymer ?
#
loop_
_entity_poly.entity_id
_entity_poly.type
_entity_poly.pdbx_seq_one_letter_code
_entity_poly.pdbx_strand_id
1 'polypeptide(L)' 'LPWPDRLTRAVALSAATVLSPVAGEFDRAAYEELLGRGVAVTAEAGAA' A
#
# COMPACT_ATOMS: atom_id res chain seq x y z
N LEU A 1 -9.02 -10.94 -2.80
CA LEU A 1 -8.67 -10.13 -1.62
C LEU A 1 -9.91 -9.41 -1.12
N PRO A 2 -10.23 -9.51 0.17
CA PRO A 2 -11.10 -8.59 0.90
C PRO A 2 -10.79 -7.13 0.58
N TRP A 3 -11.78 -6.24 0.78
CA TRP A 3 -11.62 -4.82 0.47
C TRP A 3 -10.46 -4.14 1.23
N PRO A 4 -10.30 -4.30 2.55
CA PRO A 4 -9.15 -3.75 3.27
C PRO A 4 -7.81 -4.21 2.70
N ASP A 5 -7.67 -5.48 2.33
CA ASP A 5 -6.42 -6.01 1.77
C ASP A 5 -6.10 -5.42 0.39
N ARG A 6 -7.14 -5.06 -0.40
CA ARG A 6 -6.95 -4.35 -1.67
C ARG A 6 -6.41 -2.95 -1.42
N LEU A 7 -6.94 -2.24 -0.41
CA LEU A 7 -6.45 -0.92 -0.02
C LEU A 7 -5.00 -0.99 0.47
N THR A 8 -4.69 -1.95 1.34
CA THR A 8 -3.32 -2.19 1.82
C THR A 8 -2.35 -2.35 0.65
N ARG A 9 -2.68 -3.19 -0.34
CA ARG A 9 -1.82 -3.40 -1.51
C ARG A 9 -1.71 -2.18 -2.40
N ALA A 10 -2.79 -1.44 -2.62
CA ALA A 10 -2.78 -0.25 -3.45
C ALA A 10 -1.90 0.85 -2.84
N VAL A 11 -2.02 1.09 -1.53
CA VAL A 11 -1.23 2.09 -0.81
C VAL A 11 0.24 1.70 -0.74
N ALA A 12 0.55 0.44 -0.41
CA ALA A 12 1.93 -0.06 -0.40
C ALA A 12 2.59 0.07 -1.77
N LEU A 13 1.87 -0.25 -2.85
CA LEU A 13 2.38 -0.12 -4.22
C LEU A 13 2.63 1.34 -4.58
N SER A 14 1.68 2.24 -4.27
CA SER A 14 1.82 3.67 -4.52
C SER A 14 3.07 4.26 -3.85
N ALA A 15 3.28 3.93 -2.56
CA ALA A 15 4.46 4.38 -1.83
C ALA A 15 5.76 3.80 -2.40
N ALA A 16 5.78 2.51 -2.75
CA ALA A 16 6.94 1.86 -3.38
C ALA A 16 7.28 2.45 -4.77
N THR A 17 6.29 2.91 -5.53
CA THR A 17 6.49 3.61 -6.81
C THR A 17 7.19 4.95 -6.60
N VAL A 18 6.84 5.71 -5.55
CA VAL A 18 7.49 7.00 -5.24
C VAL A 18 8.97 6.83 -4.88
N LEU A 19 9.33 5.69 -4.28
CA LEU A 19 10.72 5.37 -3.92
C LEU A 19 11.56 4.91 -5.13
N SER A 20 10.93 4.48 -6.22
CA SER A 20 11.65 4.07 -7.42
C SER A 20 12.27 5.27 -8.14
N PRO A 21 13.55 5.20 -8.57
CA PRO A 21 14.17 6.25 -9.37
C PRO A 21 13.67 6.24 -10.83
N VAL A 22 13.04 5.15 -11.27
CA VAL A 22 12.58 4.96 -12.66
C VAL A 22 11.06 5.06 -12.72
N ALA A 23 10.57 5.93 -13.61
CA ALA A 23 9.15 6.08 -13.86
C ALA A 23 8.53 4.78 -14.41
N GLY A 24 7.41 4.36 -13.83
CA GLY A 24 6.73 3.12 -14.19
C GLY A 24 7.23 1.88 -13.44
N GLU A 25 8.29 2.02 -12.63
CA GLU A 25 8.77 0.97 -11.73
C GLU A 25 8.36 1.24 -10.28
N PHE A 26 8.56 0.25 -9.41
CA PHE A 26 8.38 0.36 -7.97
C PHE A 26 9.48 -0.41 -7.27
N ASP A 27 9.85 0.02 -6.07
CA ASP A 27 10.80 -0.71 -5.23
C ASP A 27 10.12 -1.97 -4.63
N ARG A 28 10.57 -3.15 -5.07
CA ARG A 28 10.02 -4.44 -4.60
C ARG A 28 10.26 -4.68 -3.11
N ALA A 29 11.45 -4.37 -2.60
CA ALA A 29 11.78 -4.61 -1.20
C ALA A 29 10.96 -3.71 -0.29
N ALA A 30 10.81 -2.43 -0.66
CA ALA A 30 9.94 -1.50 0.04
C ALA A 30 8.47 -1.94 -0.01
N TYR A 31 7.98 -2.42 -1.16
CA TYR A 31 6.62 -2.95 -1.28
C TYR A 31 6.36 -4.10 -0.31
N GLU A 32 7.27 -5.08 -0.24
CA GLU A 32 7.14 -6.24 0.66
C GLU A 32 7.19 -5.84 2.14
N GLU A 33 8.07 -4.89 2.50
CA GLU A 33 8.12 -4.33 3.85
C GLU A 33 6.80 -3.62 4.23
N LEU A 34 6.29 -2.79 3.32
CA LEU A 34 5.05 -2.05 3.53
C LEU A 34 3.84 -2.98 3.68
N LEU A 35 3.79 -4.09 2.94
CA LEU A 35 2.76 -5.12 3.10
C LEU A 35 2.85 -5.86 4.44
N GLY A 36 4.06 -6.08 4.95
CA GLY A 36 4.25 -6.82 6.20
C GLY A 36 3.91 -6.00 7.45
N ARG A 37 4.16 -4.69 7.43
CA ARG A 37 4.07 -3.86 8.64
C ARG A 37 3.80 -2.36 8.43
N GLY A 38 3.82 -1.87 7.19
CA GLY A 38 3.82 -0.42 6.91
C GLY A 38 2.45 0.20 6.66
N VAL A 39 1.40 -0.59 6.39
CA VAL A 39 0.06 -0.07 6.06
C VAL A 39 -0.99 -0.62 7.01
N ALA A 40 -1.77 0.28 7.61
CA ALA A 40 -2.94 -0.05 8.44
C ALA A 40 -4.20 0.53 7.80
N VAL A 41 -5.24 -0.30 7.67
CA VAL A 41 -6.57 0.12 7.22
C VAL A 41 -7.51 0.13 8.40
N THR A 42 -8.03 1.31 8.74
CA THR A 42 -9.03 1.49 9.79
C THR A 42 -10.40 1.66 9.17
N ALA A 43 -11.39 0.92 9.67
CA ALA A 43 -12.79 1.21 9.35
C ALA A 43 -13.20 2.49 10.10
N GLU A 44 -13.82 3.41 9.39
CA GLU A 44 -14.45 4.58 9.98
C GLU A 44 -15.92 4.23 10.23
N ALA A 45 -16.40 4.51 11.45
CA ALA A 45 -17.75 4.16 11.90
C ALA A 45 -18.67 5.38 11.72
N GLY A 46 -18.81 5.88 10.49
CA GLY A 46 -19.48 7.17 10.31
C GLY A 46 -19.68 7.60 8.87
N ALA A 47 -20.27 6.75 8.03
CA ALA A 47 -20.98 7.24 6.84
C ALA A 47 -22.48 6.99 7.03
N ALA A 48 -23.13 7.90 7.75
CA ALA A 48 -24.59 8.01 7.84
C ALA A 48 -25.09 9.11 6.90
#